data_AF-A0A9X1CAM0-F1
#
_entry.id   AF-A0A9X1CAM0-F1
#
_cell.length_a   1.000
_cell.length_b   1.000
_cell.length_c   1.000
_cell.angle_alpha   90.00
_cell.angle_beta   90.00
_cell.angle_gamma   90.00
#
_symmetry.space_group_name_H-M   'P 1'
#
loop_
_entity.id
_entity.type
_entity.pdbx_description
1 polymer ?
#
loop_
_entity_poly.entity_id
_entity_poly.type
_entity_poly.pdbx_seq_one_letter_code
_entity_poly.pdbx_strand_id
1 'polypeptide(L)'
;MPITLVNSIASWFLKKRFHQIELFLKYPNEVQQELLLNLIYTAKDTKIGRLHDFSSIKNYRTFAERVPISTYEDYQDLIELSRAGENNIFWPSHIKWFAKSSGTTNAKSKFIPVSSESLEDCHYAAGKDMLCMYLNNNENSQLFTGKGLRLGGSKELYRENGTVYGDLSAILIDNMPFWAEFSSTPSNKISLMSDWETKMQAIVDETIMENVTSLAGVPSWMLVLLNNVLETTGKGNLNEVWPNLEVYFHGGVSFTPYADQYKKILPKNEFKYYEIYNASEGFFAIQDQNDTKELLLMLDYGIFYEFIPMETYNTPDQKIIPLSDVELKKNYAIVITTNAGLWRYRIGDTVRFTSISPYRIKVSGRTKHHINVFGEELIIENVEGALRKVCKRTKSEIVDFTGAPIFMKDKEKGAHEWIIEFKKAPEDLNYFIELFDNALKAVNSDYEAKRYNNLTLNRPTIHMGRQNLFYDWLKQHNKLGGQHKIPRLSNSREYMDELLLINSK
;
A
#
# COMPACT_ATOMS: atom_id res chain seq x y z
N MET A 1 34.23 15.45 -14.84
CA MET A 1 34.02 14.61 -16.04
C MET A 1 34.17 13.09 -15.80
N PRO A 2 33.39 12.51 -14.86
CA PRO A 2 32.92 11.11 -14.96
C PRO A 2 31.43 11.01 -15.33
N ILE A 3 30.70 12.13 -15.27
CA ILE A 3 29.24 12.24 -15.43
C ILE A 3 28.78 11.86 -16.84
N THR A 4 29.59 12.10 -17.89
CA THR A 4 29.18 11.90 -19.29
C THR A 4 29.08 10.44 -19.73
N LEU A 5 29.91 9.53 -19.19
CA LEU A 5 29.86 8.11 -19.55
C LEU A 5 28.80 7.34 -18.74
N VAL A 6 28.62 7.71 -17.47
CA VAL A 6 27.51 7.20 -16.64
C VAL A 6 26.17 7.65 -17.22
N ASN A 7 26.07 8.90 -17.70
CA ASN A 7 24.89 9.39 -18.40
C ASN A 7 24.63 8.70 -19.74
N SER A 8 25.63 8.20 -20.47
CA SER A 8 25.38 7.54 -21.76
C SER A 8 24.86 6.11 -21.62
N ILE A 9 25.41 5.34 -20.67
CA ILE A 9 24.93 3.98 -20.35
C ILE A 9 23.59 4.05 -19.61
N ALA A 10 23.44 4.97 -18.66
CA ALA A 10 22.16 5.25 -18.04
C ALA A 10 21.15 5.70 -19.10
N SER A 11 21.48 6.63 -20.00
CA SER A 11 20.58 7.07 -21.07
C SER A 11 20.16 5.93 -22.01
N TRP A 12 21.05 4.99 -22.35
CA TRP A 12 20.69 3.83 -23.16
C TRP A 12 19.76 2.85 -22.42
N PHE A 13 20.06 2.54 -21.15
CA PHE A 13 19.19 1.71 -20.31
C PHE A 13 17.82 2.37 -20.09
N LEU A 14 17.81 3.67 -19.81
CA LEU A 14 16.60 4.49 -19.67
C LEU A 14 15.80 4.48 -20.97
N LYS A 15 16.42 4.67 -22.15
CA LYS A 15 15.75 4.60 -23.46
C LYS A 15 15.15 3.23 -23.74
N LYS A 16 15.89 2.15 -23.47
CA LYS A 16 15.38 0.78 -23.67
C LYS A 16 14.18 0.49 -22.78
N ARG A 17 14.21 0.94 -21.52
CA ARG A 17 13.09 0.73 -20.59
C ARG A 17 11.90 1.63 -20.93
N PHE A 18 12.13 2.87 -21.34
CA PHE A 18 11.08 3.76 -21.82
C PHE A 18 10.33 3.15 -23.00
N HIS A 19 11.03 2.48 -23.92
CA HIS A 19 10.40 1.77 -25.03
C HIS A 19 9.49 0.61 -24.57
N GLN A 20 9.88 -0.12 -23.53
CA GLN A 20 9.02 -1.16 -22.95
C GLN A 20 7.78 -0.57 -22.28
N ILE A 21 7.93 0.56 -21.59
CA ILE A 21 6.80 1.31 -21.03
C ILE A 21 5.86 1.78 -22.15
N GLU A 22 6.40 2.39 -23.21
CA GLU A 22 5.63 2.80 -24.40
C GLU A 22 4.86 1.64 -25.02
N LEU A 23 5.41 0.43 -25.03
CA LEU A 23 4.75 -0.74 -25.58
C LEU A 23 3.44 -1.04 -24.84
N PHE A 24 3.47 -1.13 -23.51
CA PHE A 24 2.24 -1.40 -22.75
C PHE A 24 1.32 -0.18 -22.64
N LEU A 25 1.84 1.04 -22.79
CA LEU A 25 0.98 2.23 -22.91
C LEU A 25 0.16 2.19 -24.20
N LYS A 26 0.75 1.69 -25.29
CA LYS A 26 0.13 1.65 -26.63
C LYS A 26 -0.72 0.39 -26.87
N TYR A 27 -0.27 -0.75 -26.36
CA TYR A 27 -0.90 -2.06 -26.54
C TYR A 27 -1.10 -2.78 -25.20
N PRO A 28 -1.85 -2.18 -24.25
CA PRO A 28 -1.94 -2.68 -22.88
C PRO A 28 -2.60 -4.06 -22.78
N ASN A 29 -3.60 -4.33 -23.60
CA ASN A 29 -4.37 -5.57 -23.56
C ASN A 29 -3.57 -6.73 -24.16
N GLU A 30 -2.83 -6.47 -25.25
CA GLU A 30 -1.93 -7.42 -25.89
C GLU A 30 -0.80 -7.81 -24.94
N VAL A 31 -0.19 -6.83 -24.26
CA VAL A 31 0.86 -7.08 -23.27
C VAL A 31 0.34 -7.95 -22.12
N GLN A 32 -0.85 -7.67 -21.59
CA GLN A 32 -1.45 -8.49 -20.52
C GLN A 32 -1.81 -9.91 -21.01
N GLN A 33 -2.28 -10.06 -22.24
CA GLN A 33 -2.58 -11.37 -22.81
C GLN A 33 -1.29 -12.19 -23.01
N GLU A 34 -0.25 -11.59 -23.55
CA GLU A 34 1.06 -12.25 -23.70
C GLU A 34 1.62 -12.64 -22.34
N LEU A 35 1.56 -11.73 -21.36
CA LEU A 35 2.01 -11.98 -20.00
C LEU A 35 1.28 -13.17 -19.37
N LEU A 36 -0.05 -13.23 -19.46
CA LEU A 36 -0.84 -14.34 -18.93
C LEU A 36 -0.40 -15.68 -19.54
N LEU A 37 -0.27 -15.75 -20.87
CA LEU A 37 0.12 -16.97 -21.56
C LEU A 37 1.54 -17.39 -21.19
N ASN A 38 2.46 -16.44 -20.98
CA ASN A 38 3.82 -16.71 -20.52
C ASN A 38 3.82 -17.26 -19.09
N LEU A 39 3.03 -16.69 -18.17
CA LEU A 39 2.89 -17.20 -16.80
C LEU A 39 2.37 -18.65 -16.83
N ILE A 40 1.28 -18.91 -17.55
CA ILE A 40 0.66 -20.25 -17.69
C ILE A 40 1.66 -21.24 -18.27
N TYR A 41 2.35 -20.87 -19.35
CA TYR A 41 3.33 -21.73 -20.00
C TYR A 41 4.47 -22.10 -19.05
N THR A 42 4.96 -21.12 -18.28
CA THR A 42 6.04 -21.30 -17.31
C THR A 42 5.63 -22.26 -16.20
N ALA A 43 4.41 -22.13 -15.69
CA ALA A 43 3.94 -22.92 -14.56
C ALA A 43 3.24 -24.23 -14.94
N LYS A 44 3.17 -24.59 -16.23
CA LYS A 44 2.34 -25.72 -16.69
C LYS A 44 2.68 -27.07 -16.04
N ASP A 45 3.95 -27.26 -15.66
CA ASP A 45 4.46 -28.52 -15.10
C ASP A 45 4.43 -28.56 -13.56
N THR A 46 3.99 -27.46 -12.91
CA THR A 46 3.79 -27.37 -11.47
C THR A 46 2.59 -28.20 -11.01
N LYS A 47 2.46 -28.44 -9.70
CA LYS A 47 1.29 -29.14 -9.12
C LYS A 47 -0.03 -28.44 -9.50
N ILE A 48 -0.09 -27.11 -9.38
CA ILE A 48 -1.24 -26.29 -9.79
C ILE A 48 -1.44 -26.34 -11.32
N GLY A 49 -0.35 -26.25 -12.09
CA GLY A 49 -0.41 -26.30 -13.54
C GLY A 49 -0.99 -27.61 -14.08
N ARG A 50 -0.63 -28.74 -13.47
CA ARG A 50 -1.22 -30.05 -13.78
C ARG A 50 -2.66 -30.16 -13.31
N LEU A 51 -2.97 -29.67 -12.11
CA LEU A 51 -4.32 -29.69 -11.53
C LEU A 51 -5.35 -28.99 -12.43
N HIS A 52 -4.97 -27.85 -13.00
CA HIS A 52 -5.82 -27.05 -13.88
C HIS A 52 -5.43 -27.17 -15.37
N ASP A 53 -4.70 -28.23 -15.76
CA ASP A 53 -4.30 -28.50 -17.15
C ASP A 53 -3.83 -27.25 -17.94
N PHE A 54 -2.88 -26.51 -17.38
CA PHE A 54 -2.33 -25.28 -18.00
C PHE A 54 -1.80 -25.53 -19.41
N SER A 55 -1.36 -26.75 -19.70
CA SER A 55 -0.80 -27.15 -21.00
C SER A 55 -1.75 -26.88 -22.18
N SER A 56 -3.07 -27.04 -21.96
CA SER A 56 -4.10 -26.86 -23.00
C SER A 56 -4.70 -25.46 -23.04
N ILE A 57 -4.40 -24.59 -22.08
CA ILE A 57 -4.93 -23.22 -22.04
C ILE A 57 -4.22 -22.36 -23.10
N LYS A 58 -5.00 -21.75 -24.00
CA LYS A 58 -4.49 -20.91 -25.11
C LYS A 58 -5.03 -19.48 -25.12
N ASN A 59 -5.97 -19.16 -24.25
CA ASN A 59 -6.59 -17.85 -24.19
C ASN A 59 -7.14 -17.58 -22.78
N TYR A 60 -7.44 -16.31 -22.52
CA TYR A 60 -7.98 -15.85 -21.25
C TYR A 60 -9.30 -16.53 -20.87
N ARG A 61 -10.19 -16.78 -21.83
CA ARG A 61 -11.49 -17.39 -21.55
C ARG A 61 -11.34 -18.79 -20.94
N THR A 62 -10.53 -19.65 -21.55
CA THR A 62 -10.25 -20.99 -21.01
C THR A 62 -9.53 -20.92 -19.66
N PHE A 63 -8.64 -19.94 -19.46
CA PHE A 63 -8.01 -19.69 -18.18
C PHE A 63 -9.06 -19.35 -17.09
N ALA A 64 -9.93 -18.38 -17.36
CA ALA A 64 -10.94 -17.91 -16.43
C ALA A 64 -12.02 -18.96 -16.12
N GLU A 65 -12.33 -19.85 -17.08
CA GLU A 65 -13.26 -20.97 -16.89
C GLU A 65 -12.67 -22.08 -16.00
N ARG A 66 -11.35 -22.29 -16.05
CA ARG A 66 -10.72 -23.47 -15.44
C ARG A 66 -9.99 -23.19 -14.13
N VAL A 67 -9.46 -21.99 -13.97
CA VAL A 67 -8.75 -21.56 -12.77
C VAL A 67 -9.72 -20.78 -11.89
N PRO A 68 -10.06 -21.26 -10.69
CA PRO A 68 -10.96 -20.54 -9.79
C PRO A 68 -10.27 -19.30 -9.20
N ILE A 69 -11.07 -18.34 -8.73
CA ILE A 69 -10.55 -17.29 -7.85
C ILE A 69 -10.08 -17.93 -6.55
N SER A 70 -9.01 -17.38 -5.98
CA SER A 70 -8.46 -17.83 -4.71
C SER A 70 -8.35 -16.71 -3.68
N THR A 71 -8.42 -17.11 -2.41
CA THR A 71 -8.00 -16.31 -1.26
C THR A 71 -6.72 -16.89 -0.65
N TYR A 72 -6.26 -16.27 0.44
CA TYR A 72 -5.09 -16.77 1.15
C TYR A 72 -5.36 -18.13 1.79
N GLU A 73 -6.56 -18.32 2.33
CA GLU A 73 -7.00 -19.55 2.98
C GLU A 73 -6.95 -20.74 2.02
N ASP A 74 -7.33 -20.54 0.75
CA ASP A 74 -7.27 -21.58 -0.28
C ASP A 74 -5.83 -22.01 -0.60
N TYR A 75 -4.86 -21.11 -0.42
CA TYR A 75 -3.44 -21.35 -0.70
C TYR A 75 -2.63 -21.74 0.53
N GLN A 76 -3.18 -21.58 1.73
CA GLN A 76 -2.43 -21.68 2.97
C GLN A 76 -1.68 -23.00 3.09
N ASP A 77 -2.33 -24.13 2.82
CA ASP A 77 -1.71 -25.45 2.91
C ASP A 77 -0.58 -25.62 1.87
N LEU A 78 -0.76 -25.11 0.65
CA LEU A 78 0.26 -25.17 -0.40
C LEU A 78 1.46 -24.28 -0.08
N ILE A 79 1.23 -23.13 0.53
CA ILE A 79 2.27 -22.21 1.01
C ILE A 79 3.06 -22.88 2.13
N GLU A 80 2.41 -23.53 3.09
CA GLU A 80 3.10 -24.22 4.19
C GLU A 80 3.90 -25.43 3.70
N LEU A 81 3.41 -26.19 2.70
CA LEU A 81 4.23 -27.21 2.03
C LEU A 81 5.49 -26.60 1.39
N SER A 82 5.34 -25.47 0.70
CA SER A 82 6.48 -24.79 0.09
C SER A 82 7.48 -24.30 1.14
N ARG A 83 6.99 -23.79 2.27
CA ARG A 83 7.82 -23.38 3.42
C ARG A 83 8.52 -24.54 4.13
N ALA A 84 7.95 -25.75 4.05
CA ALA A 84 8.59 -26.98 4.51
C ALA A 84 9.66 -27.49 3.53
N GLY A 85 9.86 -26.82 2.39
CA GLY A 85 10.91 -27.12 1.41
C GLY A 85 10.40 -27.85 0.16
N GLU A 86 9.09 -28.07 0.02
CA GLU A 86 8.54 -28.61 -1.23
C GLU A 86 8.59 -27.55 -2.36
N ASN A 87 8.90 -28.01 -3.57
CA ASN A 87 9.11 -27.16 -4.73
C ASN A 87 8.14 -27.50 -5.86
N ASN A 88 8.07 -26.64 -6.87
CA ASN A 88 7.25 -26.85 -8.07
C ASN A 88 5.75 -27.04 -7.76
N ILE A 89 5.25 -26.35 -6.73
CA ILE A 89 3.84 -26.42 -6.30
C ILE A 89 2.99 -25.46 -7.13
N PHE A 90 3.18 -24.15 -6.94
CA PHE A 90 2.41 -23.09 -7.59
C PHE A 90 3.26 -22.24 -8.55
N TRP A 91 4.59 -22.36 -8.44
CA TRP A 91 5.58 -21.75 -9.34
C TRP A 91 6.75 -22.73 -9.52
N PRO A 92 7.40 -22.81 -10.70
CA PRO A 92 8.44 -23.81 -10.96
C PRO A 92 9.76 -23.51 -10.24
N SER A 93 10.13 -22.23 -10.12
CA SER A 93 11.34 -21.81 -9.41
C SER A 93 11.20 -22.02 -7.90
N HIS A 94 12.31 -22.40 -7.25
CA HIS A 94 12.35 -22.61 -5.80
C HIS A 94 12.00 -21.32 -5.05
N ILE A 95 10.93 -21.35 -4.24
CA ILE A 95 10.50 -20.21 -3.44
C ILE A 95 11.26 -20.19 -2.12
N LYS A 96 12.27 -19.34 -2.06
CA LYS A 96 13.11 -19.18 -0.86
C LYS A 96 12.52 -18.20 0.15
N TRP A 97 11.78 -17.18 -0.31
CA TRP A 97 11.36 -16.07 0.52
C TRP A 97 9.84 -16.01 0.65
N PHE A 98 9.37 -15.67 1.85
CA PHE A 98 7.96 -15.48 2.15
C PHE A 98 7.74 -14.16 2.87
N ALA A 99 7.09 -13.21 2.20
CA ALA A 99 6.73 -11.94 2.79
C ALA A 99 5.58 -12.14 3.79
N LYS A 100 5.83 -11.79 5.05
CA LYS A 100 4.83 -11.83 6.11
C LYS A 100 3.91 -10.61 5.99
N SER A 101 2.66 -10.85 5.66
CA SER A 101 1.62 -9.82 5.55
C SER A 101 0.66 -9.89 6.73
N SER A 102 0.32 -8.74 7.31
CA SER A 102 -0.61 -8.62 8.44
C SER A 102 -2.08 -8.58 8.01
N GLY A 103 -2.44 -9.32 6.95
CA GLY A 103 -3.78 -9.29 6.36
C GLY A 103 -4.92 -9.56 7.35
N THR A 104 -6.07 -8.97 7.06
CA THR A 104 -7.35 -9.03 7.80
C THR A 104 -8.09 -10.38 7.67
N THR A 105 -7.35 -11.46 7.79
CA THR A 105 -7.85 -12.84 7.68
C THR A 105 -7.83 -13.52 9.03
N ASN A 106 -8.60 -14.61 9.18
CA ASN A 106 -8.69 -15.37 10.44
C ASN A 106 -7.35 -16.04 10.85
N ALA A 107 -6.34 -16.05 9.97
CA ALA A 107 -5.00 -16.51 10.26
C ALA A 107 -4.15 -15.45 11.00
N LYS A 108 -3.37 -15.89 12.01
CA LYS A 108 -2.46 -15.03 12.80
C LYS A 108 -1.47 -14.22 11.95
N SER A 109 -1.09 -14.70 10.76
CA SER A 109 -0.23 -14.01 9.78
C SER A 109 -0.35 -14.68 8.41
N LYS A 110 -0.32 -13.89 7.32
CA LYS A 110 -0.22 -14.39 5.95
C LYS A 110 1.24 -14.50 5.52
N PHE A 111 1.60 -15.54 4.79
CA PHE A 111 2.92 -15.72 4.18
C PHE A 111 2.80 -15.74 2.66
N ILE A 112 3.23 -14.66 2.02
CA ILE A 112 3.11 -14.48 0.58
C ILE A 112 4.40 -14.94 -0.09
N PRO A 113 4.36 -15.86 -1.07
CA PRO A 113 5.56 -16.33 -1.75
C PRO A 113 6.22 -15.19 -2.53
N VAL A 114 7.55 -15.11 -2.45
CA VAL A 114 8.40 -14.20 -3.22
C VAL A 114 9.41 -15.05 -3.98
N SER A 115 9.18 -15.21 -5.28
CA SER A 115 10.08 -15.87 -6.22
C SER A 115 11.23 -14.94 -6.63
N SER A 116 12.30 -15.49 -7.20
CA SER A 116 13.40 -14.68 -7.75
C SER A 116 12.92 -13.77 -8.89
N GLU A 117 11.97 -14.26 -9.69
CA GLU A 117 11.33 -13.51 -10.77
C GLU A 117 10.48 -12.35 -10.21
N SER A 118 9.71 -12.57 -9.14
CA SER A 118 8.96 -11.47 -8.50
C SER A 118 9.88 -10.44 -7.83
N LEU A 119 11.05 -10.87 -7.37
CA LEU A 119 12.05 -9.97 -6.80
C LEU A 119 12.65 -9.08 -7.88
N GLU A 120 13.15 -9.66 -8.98
CA GLU A 120 13.86 -8.97 -10.04
C GLU A 120 12.93 -8.26 -11.04
N ASP A 121 11.97 -8.99 -11.62
CA ASP A 121 11.12 -8.54 -12.72
C ASP A 121 9.88 -7.77 -12.26
N CYS A 122 9.61 -7.75 -10.95
CA CYS A 122 8.51 -6.97 -10.37
C CYS A 122 9.03 -5.90 -9.41
N HIS A 123 9.49 -6.26 -8.21
CA HIS A 123 9.83 -5.27 -7.20
C HIS A 123 11.04 -4.39 -7.56
N TYR A 124 12.13 -4.98 -8.07
CA TYR A 124 13.32 -4.21 -8.47
C TYR A 124 13.16 -3.53 -9.82
N ALA A 125 12.46 -4.15 -10.77
CA ALA A 125 12.04 -3.47 -12.00
C ALA A 125 11.26 -2.19 -11.67
N ALA A 126 10.30 -2.27 -10.75
CA ALA A 126 9.51 -1.12 -10.32
C ALA A 126 10.33 0.00 -9.69
N GLY A 127 11.29 -0.34 -8.83
CA GLY A 127 12.20 0.65 -8.24
C GLY A 127 13.01 1.39 -9.31
N LYS A 128 13.54 0.66 -10.30
CA LYS A 128 14.32 1.23 -11.42
C LYS A 128 13.46 2.16 -12.27
N ASP A 129 12.23 1.75 -12.59
CA ASP A 129 11.29 2.52 -13.39
C ASP A 129 10.81 3.78 -12.70
N MET A 130 10.51 3.69 -11.41
CA MET A 130 10.13 4.84 -10.60
C MET A 130 11.23 5.90 -10.61
N LEU A 131 12.50 5.51 -10.44
CA LEU A 131 13.65 6.41 -10.54
C LEU A 131 13.78 6.98 -11.96
N CYS A 132 13.62 6.15 -12.99
CA CYS A 132 13.64 6.58 -14.39
C CYS A 132 12.59 7.65 -14.68
N MET A 133 11.32 7.40 -14.32
CA MET A 133 10.21 8.33 -14.52
C MET A 133 10.44 9.64 -13.76
N TYR A 134 10.89 9.56 -12.51
CA TYR A 134 11.21 10.74 -11.72
C TYR A 134 12.29 11.59 -12.38
N LEU A 135 13.41 10.99 -12.80
CA LEU A 135 14.52 11.72 -13.44
C LEU A 135 14.10 12.31 -14.79
N ASN A 136 13.29 11.58 -15.56
CA ASN A 136 12.73 12.09 -16.82
C ASN A 136 11.84 13.32 -16.61
N ASN A 137 11.07 13.34 -15.52
CA ASN A 137 10.19 14.47 -15.18
C ASN A 137 10.93 15.65 -14.51
N ASN A 138 12.18 15.45 -14.07
CA ASN A 138 12.94 16.41 -13.27
C ASN A 138 14.40 16.45 -13.74
N GLU A 139 14.64 17.07 -14.91
CA GLU A 139 15.96 17.10 -15.58
C GLU A 139 17.10 17.68 -14.72
N ASN A 140 16.78 18.55 -13.76
CA ASN A 140 17.74 19.19 -12.86
C ASN A 140 17.95 18.44 -11.53
N SER A 141 17.38 17.23 -11.40
CA SER A 141 17.43 16.42 -10.19
C SER A 141 18.87 16.18 -9.70
N GLN A 142 19.05 16.31 -8.39
CA GLN A 142 20.29 16.02 -7.66
C GLN A 142 20.23 14.67 -6.95
N LEU A 143 19.28 13.80 -7.30
CA LEU A 143 18.99 12.54 -6.62
C LEU A 143 20.24 11.69 -6.34
N PHE A 144 21.12 11.55 -7.32
CA PHE A 144 22.33 10.70 -7.21
C PHE A 144 23.56 11.43 -6.64
N THR A 145 23.44 12.67 -6.19
CA THR A 145 24.53 13.39 -5.51
C THR A 145 24.65 13.03 -4.02
N GLY A 146 23.69 12.26 -3.51
CA GLY A 146 23.60 11.84 -2.11
C GLY A 146 22.92 10.49 -1.98
N LYS A 147 22.49 10.17 -0.75
CA LYS A 147 21.89 8.89 -0.39
C LYS A 147 20.36 9.00 -0.26
N GLY A 148 19.68 7.91 -0.57
CA GLY A 148 18.25 7.75 -0.28
C GLY A 148 18.03 7.25 1.15
N LEU A 149 17.35 8.04 1.99
CA LEU A 149 16.90 7.62 3.31
C LEU A 149 15.70 6.69 3.17
N ARG A 150 15.92 5.40 3.44
CA ARG A 150 14.88 4.37 3.40
C ARG A 150 14.48 3.96 4.81
N LEU A 151 13.18 3.81 5.04
CA LEU A 151 12.65 3.26 6.28
C LEU A 151 11.96 1.92 6.03
N GLY A 152 12.66 0.83 6.34
CA GLY A 152 12.14 -0.53 6.29
C GLY A 152 11.36 -0.92 7.55
N GLY A 153 10.63 -2.04 7.47
CA GLY A 153 9.87 -2.60 8.58
C GLY A 153 10.68 -3.04 9.79
N SER A 154 9.98 -3.43 10.86
CA SER A 154 10.56 -3.72 12.18
C SER A 154 11.01 -5.17 12.35
N LYS A 155 10.66 -6.06 11.42
CA LYS A 155 10.95 -7.49 11.56
C LYS A 155 12.26 -7.87 10.93
N GLU A 156 13.09 -8.54 11.73
CA GLU A 156 14.22 -9.32 11.26
C GLU A 156 13.77 -10.44 10.33
N LEU A 157 14.70 -10.94 9.52
CA LEU A 157 14.49 -12.11 8.68
C LEU A 157 14.67 -13.38 9.50
N TYR A 158 13.62 -14.19 9.55
CA TYR A 158 13.64 -15.49 10.19
C TYR A 158 13.95 -16.57 9.17
N ARG A 159 14.71 -17.59 9.58
CA ARG A 159 15.08 -18.73 8.74
C ARG A 159 14.50 -20.01 9.33
N GLU A 160 13.78 -20.77 8.52
CA GLU A 160 13.11 -22.00 8.93
C GLU A 160 13.05 -22.97 7.74
N ASN A 161 13.47 -24.22 7.93
CA ASN A 161 13.43 -25.27 6.90
C ASN A 161 14.06 -24.88 5.56
N GLY A 162 15.14 -24.08 5.58
CA GLY A 162 15.80 -23.59 4.36
C GLY A 162 15.11 -22.41 3.65
N THR A 163 13.97 -21.95 4.19
CA THR A 163 13.23 -20.77 3.72
C THR A 163 13.46 -19.57 4.63
N VAL A 164 13.16 -18.38 4.13
CA VAL A 164 13.30 -17.10 4.81
C VAL A 164 11.95 -16.41 4.86
N TYR A 165 11.55 -15.85 6.00
CA TYR A 165 10.35 -15.04 6.10
C TYR A 165 10.54 -13.78 6.94
N GLY A 166 9.79 -12.73 6.62
CA GLY A 166 9.85 -11.42 7.27
C GLY A 166 9.05 -10.38 6.50
N ASP A 167 9.15 -9.11 6.88
CA ASP A 167 8.49 -8.04 6.12
C ASP A 167 9.07 -8.00 4.70
N LEU A 168 8.24 -7.70 3.68
CA LEU A 168 8.71 -7.59 2.29
C LEU A 168 9.91 -6.63 2.19
N SER A 169 9.85 -5.48 2.88
CA SER A 169 10.96 -4.53 2.87
C SER A 169 12.28 -5.12 3.39
N ALA A 170 12.24 -6.01 4.38
CA ALA A 170 13.44 -6.66 4.90
C ALA A 170 14.00 -7.65 3.88
N ILE A 171 13.14 -8.39 3.19
CA ILE A 171 13.52 -9.30 2.08
C ILE A 171 14.17 -8.50 0.94
N LEU A 172 13.58 -7.37 0.53
CA LEU A 172 14.16 -6.51 -0.50
C LEU A 172 15.53 -5.98 -0.07
N ILE A 173 15.66 -5.47 1.16
CA ILE A 173 16.93 -4.92 1.67
C ILE A 173 18.04 -5.98 1.74
N ASP A 174 17.74 -7.18 2.22
CA ASP A 174 18.69 -8.30 2.34
C ASP A 174 19.20 -8.80 0.99
N ASN A 175 18.40 -8.62 -0.07
CA ASN A 175 18.74 -9.06 -1.44
C ASN A 175 19.11 -7.88 -2.34
N MET A 176 19.34 -6.68 -1.80
CA MET A 176 19.75 -5.53 -2.61
C MET A 176 21.18 -5.72 -3.12
N PRO A 177 21.47 -5.34 -4.37
CA PRO A 177 22.83 -5.35 -4.86
C PRO A 177 23.68 -4.31 -4.14
N PHE A 178 24.99 -4.59 -3.98
CA PHE A 178 25.92 -3.78 -3.17
C PHE A 178 25.93 -2.29 -3.53
N TRP A 179 25.78 -1.95 -4.81
CA TRP A 179 25.78 -0.56 -5.27
C TRP A 179 24.54 0.21 -4.80
N ALA A 180 23.40 -0.48 -4.67
CA ALA A 180 22.15 0.13 -4.21
C ALA A 180 22.17 0.33 -2.69
N GLU A 181 22.87 -0.55 -1.95
CA GLU A 181 23.16 -0.32 -0.53
C GLU A 181 24.05 0.91 -0.34
N PHE A 182 25.10 1.08 -1.14
CA PHE A 182 26.00 2.24 -1.04
C PHE A 182 25.30 3.58 -1.29
N SER A 183 24.28 3.60 -2.17
CA SER A 183 23.46 4.78 -2.44
C SER A 183 22.30 4.96 -1.45
N SER A 184 22.21 4.16 -0.40
CA SER A 184 21.13 4.20 0.59
C SER A 184 21.65 4.52 1.99
N THR A 185 20.83 5.16 2.81
CA THR A 185 21.03 5.31 4.24
C THR A 185 19.73 4.95 4.97
N PRO A 186 19.77 4.36 6.16
CA PRO A 186 20.94 3.86 6.87
C PRO A 186 21.49 2.57 6.22
N SER A 187 22.63 2.11 6.72
CA SER A 187 23.23 0.81 6.39
C SER A 187 22.24 -0.35 6.52
N ASN A 188 22.48 -1.47 5.81
CA ASN A 188 21.64 -2.67 5.93
C ASN A 188 21.59 -3.17 7.38
N LYS A 189 22.72 -3.09 8.09
CA LYS A 189 22.82 -3.50 9.50
C LYS A 189 21.81 -2.74 10.39
N ILE A 190 21.74 -1.41 10.29
CA ILE A 190 20.79 -0.62 11.08
C ILE A 190 19.36 -0.82 10.56
N SER A 191 19.18 -0.92 9.24
CA SER A 191 17.87 -1.16 8.63
C SER A 191 17.21 -2.45 9.10
N LEU A 192 17.98 -3.47 9.46
CA LEU A 192 17.51 -4.80 9.84
C LEU A 192 17.46 -5.04 11.37
N MET A 193 17.68 -4.01 12.21
CA MET A 193 17.53 -4.13 13.66
C MET A 193 16.07 -4.44 14.07
N SER A 194 15.90 -5.36 15.02
CA SER A 194 14.58 -5.79 15.55
C SER A 194 13.95 -4.81 16.54
N ASP A 195 14.72 -4.22 17.46
CA ASP A 195 14.19 -3.28 18.43
C ASP A 195 13.88 -1.93 17.78
N TRP A 196 12.61 -1.58 17.68
CA TRP A 196 12.16 -0.41 16.93
C TRP A 196 12.65 0.90 17.56
N GLU A 197 12.61 1.04 18.88
CA GLU A 197 12.98 2.29 19.56
C GLU A 197 14.49 2.56 19.43
N THR A 198 15.32 1.55 19.68
CA THR A 198 16.79 1.64 19.47
C THR A 198 17.13 1.84 18.00
N LYS A 199 16.43 1.13 17.09
CA LYS A 199 16.60 1.30 15.65
C LYS A 199 16.33 2.74 15.24
N MET A 200 15.22 3.33 15.67
CA MET A 200 14.86 4.70 15.28
C MET A 200 15.97 5.71 15.61
N GLN A 201 16.54 5.64 16.82
CA GLN A 201 17.66 6.54 17.17
C GLN A 201 18.91 6.22 16.35
N ALA A 202 19.25 4.95 16.13
CA ALA A 202 20.40 4.56 15.33
C ALA A 202 20.27 5.02 13.86
N ILE A 203 19.06 5.03 13.29
CA ILE A 203 18.78 5.61 11.97
C ILE A 203 19.05 7.11 11.98
N VAL A 204 18.56 7.84 12.99
CA VAL A 204 18.81 9.28 13.11
C VAL A 204 20.31 9.56 13.15
N ASP A 205 21.03 8.89 14.05
CA ASP A 205 22.46 9.12 14.28
C ASP A 205 23.32 8.85 13.02
N GLU A 206 22.99 7.83 12.22
CA GLU A 206 23.69 7.54 10.95
C GLU A 206 23.31 8.56 9.86
N THR A 207 22.02 8.89 9.74
CA THR A 207 21.49 9.66 8.60
C THR A 207 21.78 11.15 8.66
N ILE A 208 21.92 11.74 9.85
CA ILE A 208 22.27 13.17 10.00
C ILE A 208 23.69 13.49 9.51
N MET A 209 24.56 12.47 9.42
CA MET A 209 25.93 12.60 8.93
C MET A 209 26.03 12.53 7.40
N GLU A 210 24.93 12.24 6.72
CA GLU A 210 24.89 11.94 5.30
C GLU A 210 24.25 13.07 4.49
N ASN A 211 24.66 13.21 3.23
CA ASN A 211 23.92 14.04 2.27
C ASN A 211 22.68 13.27 1.78
N VAL A 212 21.53 13.46 2.42
CA VAL A 212 20.27 12.82 2.01
C VAL A 212 19.58 13.63 0.91
N THR A 213 19.28 12.97 -0.21
CA THR A 213 18.64 13.59 -1.39
C THR A 213 17.21 13.11 -1.62
N SER A 214 16.87 11.91 -1.13
CA SER A 214 15.53 11.34 -1.27
C SER A 214 15.10 10.56 -0.04
N LEU A 215 13.78 10.42 0.11
CA LEU A 215 13.14 9.62 1.13
C LEU A 215 12.38 8.46 0.47
N ALA A 216 12.34 7.29 1.12
CA ALA A 216 11.52 6.15 0.72
C ALA A 216 10.91 5.43 1.93
N GLY A 217 9.60 5.23 1.95
CA GLY A 217 8.94 4.50 3.03
C GLY A 217 7.48 4.89 3.28
N VAL A 218 6.91 4.36 4.35
CA VAL A 218 5.51 4.60 4.74
C VAL A 218 5.36 5.96 5.43
N PRO A 219 4.41 6.82 5.00
CA PRO A 219 4.24 8.19 5.53
C PRO A 219 4.15 8.31 7.06
N SER A 220 3.43 7.42 7.74
CA SER A 220 3.27 7.49 9.19
C SER A 220 4.60 7.38 9.93
N TRP A 221 5.37 6.34 9.62
CA TRP A 221 6.65 6.05 10.28
C TRP A 221 7.76 7.00 9.83
N MET A 222 7.78 7.36 8.55
CA MET A 222 8.73 8.31 8.03
C MET A 222 8.54 9.67 8.73
N LEU A 223 7.31 10.12 8.95
CA LEU A 223 7.06 11.37 9.67
C LEU A 223 7.58 11.34 11.11
N VAL A 224 7.43 10.22 11.83
CA VAL A 224 8.01 10.04 13.17
C VAL A 224 9.53 10.16 13.12
N LEU A 225 10.18 9.46 12.19
CA LEU A 225 11.64 9.53 12.01
C LEU A 225 12.12 10.96 11.75
N LEU A 226 11.46 11.66 10.84
CA LEU A 226 11.83 13.02 10.46
C LEU A 226 11.66 14.03 11.61
N ASN A 227 10.63 13.87 12.45
CA ASN A 227 10.51 14.70 13.65
C ASN A 227 11.66 14.42 14.63
N ASN A 228 12.02 13.15 14.85
CA ASN A 228 13.18 12.82 15.70
C ASN A 228 14.48 13.41 15.16
N VAL A 229 14.67 13.45 13.83
CA VAL A 229 15.81 14.13 13.19
C VAL A 229 15.82 15.62 13.54
N LEU A 230 14.69 16.31 13.43
CA LEU A 230 14.58 17.74 13.76
C LEU A 230 14.83 18.01 15.24
N GLU A 231 14.28 17.18 16.12
CA GLU A 231 14.51 17.27 17.57
C GLU A 231 15.99 17.05 17.92
N THR A 232 16.63 16.03 17.35
CA THR A 232 18.05 15.70 17.58
C THR A 232 18.98 16.80 17.07
N THR A 233 18.67 17.39 15.92
CA THR A 233 19.52 18.43 15.28
C THR A 233 19.20 19.85 15.74
N GLY A 234 18.06 20.07 16.41
CA GLY A 234 17.55 21.39 16.79
C GLY A 234 17.18 22.28 15.60
N LYS A 235 16.95 21.71 14.41
CA LYS A 235 16.62 22.47 13.18
C LYS A 235 15.13 22.69 13.00
N GLY A 236 14.77 23.77 12.29
CA GLY A 236 13.37 24.14 12.08
C GLY A 236 12.67 23.37 10.96
N ASN A 237 13.41 22.86 9.98
CA ASN A 237 12.92 22.09 8.85
C ASN A 237 14.02 21.18 8.29
N LEU A 238 13.64 20.18 7.49
CA LEU A 238 14.58 19.18 7.00
C LEU A 238 15.56 19.70 5.96
N ASN A 239 15.26 20.80 5.28
CA ASN A 239 16.20 21.38 4.33
C ASN A 239 17.38 22.08 5.01
N GLU A 240 17.29 22.40 6.32
CA GLU A 240 18.42 22.85 7.13
C GLU A 240 19.34 21.69 7.55
N VAL A 241 18.81 20.47 7.60
CA VAL A 241 19.57 19.24 7.89
C VAL A 241 20.19 18.70 6.59
N TRP A 242 19.36 18.58 5.55
CA TRP A 242 19.72 18.04 4.24
C TRP A 242 19.38 19.04 3.12
N PRO A 243 20.31 19.91 2.73
CA PRO A 243 20.06 20.97 1.75
C PRO A 243 19.60 20.48 0.37
N ASN A 244 20.08 19.30 -0.05
CA ASN A 244 19.84 18.67 -1.35
C ASN A 244 18.63 17.72 -1.36
N LEU A 245 17.86 17.66 -0.27
CA LEU A 245 16.68 16.82 -0.19
C LEU A 245 15.57 17.35 -1.13
N GLU A 246 15.15 16.51 -2.09
CA GLU A 246 14.26 16.93 -3.18
C GLU A 246 12.99 16.08 -3.39
N VAL A 247 12.96 14.80 -2.97
CA VAL A 247 11.82 13.91 -3.25
C VAL A 247 11.52 12.92 -2.13
N TYR A 248 10.24 12.61 -1.97
CA TYR A 248 9.74 11.49 -1.16
C TYR A 248 8.94 10.50 -2.02
N PHE A 249 9.45 9.27 -2.14
CA PHE A 249 8.74 8.12 -2.70
C PHE A 249 7.96 7.41 -1.60
N HIS A 250 6.64 7.49 -1.65
CA HIS A 250 5.78 7.02 -0.57
C HIS A 250 4.73 6.03 -1.04
N GLY A 251 4.40 5.08 -0.18
CA GLY A 251 3.40 4.07 -0.49
C GLY A 251 2.94 3.36 0.78
N GLY A 252 2.20 2.28 0.59
CA GLY A 252 1.61 1.54 1.69
C GLY A 252 0.34 2.22 2.20
N VAL A 253 0.35 3.48 2.65
CA VAL A 253 -0.86 4.19 3.15
C VAL A 253 -1.18 5.45 2.33
N SER A 254 -2.43 5.90 2.41
CA SER A 254 -2.84 7.22 1.89
C SER A 254 -1.94 8.29 2.52
N PHE A 255 -1.28 9.08 1.67
CA PHE A 255 -0.45 10.20 2.11
C PHE A 255 -1.29 11.40 2.59
N THR A 256 -2.53 11.50 2.10
CA THR A 256 -3.34 12.70 2.27
C THR A 256 -3.56 13.16 3.72
N PRO A 257 -3.75 12.27 4.72
CA PRO A 257 -3.84 12.67 6.12
C PRO A 257 -2.58 13.36 6.68
N TYR A 258 -1.41 13.08 6.11
CA TYR A 258 -0.12 13.57 6.60
C TYR A 258 0.37 14.82 5.86
N ALA A 259 -0.27 15.20 4.75
CA ALA A 259 0.21 16.22 3.83
C ALA A 259 0.54 17.56 4.51
N ASP A 260 -0.32 18.05 5.40
CA ASP A 260 -0.10 19.32 6.10
C ASP A 260 1.08 19.25 7.09
N GLN A 261 1.32 18.08 7.69
CA GLN A 261 2.44 17.88 8.62
C GLN A 261 3.77 17.83 7.86
N TYR A 262 3.80 17.12 6.72
CA TYR A 262 4.96 17.11 5.83
C TYR A 262 5.28 18.50 5.28
N LYS A 263 4.27 19.29 4.92
CA LYS A 263 4.46 20.67 4.43
C LYS A 263 5.11 21.59 5.46
N LYS A 264 4.89 21.36 6.76
CA LYS A 264 5.53 22.14 7.84
C LYS A 264 7.03 21.86 7.92
N ILE A 265 7.45 20.60 7.79
CA ILE A 265 8.85 20.17 7.91
C ILE A 265 9.63 20.20 6.59
N LEU A 266 8.93 20.28 5.45
CA LEU A 266 9.45 20.43 4.09
C LEU A 266 8.76 21.62 3.41
N PRO A 267 9.12 22.85 3.77
CA PRO A 267 8.42 24.04 3.29
C PRO A 267 8.73 24.40 1.83
N LYS A 268 9.76 23.80 1.21
CA LYS A 268 10.12 24.06 -0.19
C LYS A 268 9.01 23.57 -1.13
N ASN A 269 8.46 24.50 -1.92
CA ASN A 269 7.42 24.18 -2.92
C ASN A 269 7.90 23.25 -4.04
N GLU A 270 9.21 23.18 -4.27
CA GLU A 270 9.81 22.33 -5.29
C GLU A 270 9.90 20.86 -4.86
N PHE A 271 9.73 20.56 -3.57
CA PHE A 271 9.80 19.21 -3.03
C PHE A 271 8.73 18.31 -3.66
N LYS A 272 9.14 17.14 -4.16
CA LYS A 272 8.26 16.22 -4.88
C LYS A 272 7.78 15.10 -3.97
N TYR A 273 6.51 14.74 -4.13
CA TYR A 273 5.91 13.55 -3.52
C TYR A 273 5.45 12.62 -4.65
N TYR A 274 6.01 11.42 -4.68
CA TYR A 274 5.72 10.40 -5.68
C TYR A 274 5.06 9.21 -4.99
N GLU A 275 3.80 8.97 -5.33
CA GLU A 275 3.05 7.84 -4.79
C GLU A 275 3.36 6.54 -5.55
N ILE A 276 3.54 5.46 -4.80
CA ILE A 276 3.65 4.10 -5.32
C ILE A 276 2.57 3.20 -4.71
N TYR A 277 2.06 2.28 -5.51
CA TYR A 277 1.14 1.26 -5.06
C TYR A 277 1.79 -0.12 -5.17
N ASN A 278 2.15 -0.67 -4.02
CA ASN A 278 2.74 -2.00 -3.88
C ASN A 278 2.22 -2.71 -2.62
N ALA A 279 2.35 -4.03 -2.61
CA ALA A 279 2.06 -4.92 -1.49
C ALA A 279 3.07 -6.07 -1.44
N SER A 280 2.91 -6.98 -0.48
CA SER A 280 3.69 -8.22 -0.41
C SER A 280 3.50 -9.11 -1.64
N GLU A 281 2.34 -9.03 -2.27
CA GLU A 281 1.96 -9.80 -3.45
C GLU A 281 2.51 -9.24 -4.78
N GLY A 282 3.03 -8.01 -4.80
CA GLY A 282 3.57 -7.39 -6.01
C GLY A 282 3.65 -5.88 -5.97
N PHE A 283 4.23 -5.30 -7.02
CA PHE A 283 4.26 -3.86 -7.27
C PHE A 283 3.31 -3.55 -8.42
N PHE A 284 2.32 -2.68 -8.21
CA PHE A 284 1.19 -2.53 -9.13
C PHE A 284 1.20 -1.23 -9.92
N ALA A 285 1.46 -0.08 -9.30
CA ALA A 285 1.31 1.21 -9.98
C ALA A 285 2.27 2.29 -9.46
N ILE A 286 2.62 3.25 -10.32
CA ILE A 286 3.56 4.33 -10.05
C ILE A 286 2.94 5.67 -10.44
N GLN A 287 3.08 6.71 -9.62
CA GLN A 287 2.87 8.08 -10.06
C GLN A 287 3.99 8.47 -11.04
N ASP A 288 3.68 8.50 -12.33
CA ASP A 288 4.64 8.73 -13.41
C ASP A 288 4.70 10.21 -13.85
N GLN A 289 4.00 11.12 -13.18
CA GLN A 289 3.89 12.53 -13.54
C GLN A 289 3.89 13.44 -12.29
N ASN A 290 4.52 14.62 -12.40
CA ASN A 290 4.66 15.57 -11.29
C ASN A 290 3.32 16.21 -10.86
N ASP A 291 2.43 16.51 -11.81
CA ASP A 291 1.28 17.40 -11.58
C ASP A 291 -0.05 16.65 -11.38
N THR A 292 0.01 15.33 -11.17
CA THR A 292 -1.16 14.48 -10.95
C THR A 292 -0.94 13.50 -9.81
N LYS A 293 -2.04 13.08 -9.18
CA LYS A 293 -2.09 12.04 -8.13
C LYS A 293 -2.64 10.72 -8.66
N GLU A 294 -2.55 10.53 -9.96
CA GLU A 294 -2.99 9.30 -10.63
C GLU A 294 -1.80 8.37 -10.79
N LEU A 295 -2.04 7.08 -10.61
CA LEU A 295 -0.99 6.06 -10.70
C LEU A 295 -1.13 5.34 -12.04
N LEU A 296 -0.06 5.31 -12.82
CA LEU A 296 0.05 4.45 -14.00
C LEU A 296 0.09 2.99 -13.54
N LEU A 297 -0.87 2.18 -14.01
CA LEU A 297 -0.87 0.74 -13.74
C LEU A 297 0.23 0.07 -14.57
N MET A 298 1.14 -0.65 -13.91
CA MET A 298 2.27 -1.30 -14.54
C MET A 298 1.87 -2.69 -15.02
N LEU A 299 1.97 -2.92 -16.34
CA LEU A 299 1.36 -4.08 -17.00
C LEU A 299 2.34 -5.19 -17.39
N ASP A 300 3.64 -4.99 -17.14
CA ASP A 300 4.71 -5.90 -17.57
C ASP A 300 5.58 -6.42 -16.42
N TYR A 301 5.13 -6.24 -15.17
CA TYR A 301 5.85 -6.65 -13.95
C TYR A 301 5.56 -8.09 -13.51
N GLY A 302 5.26 -9.01 -14.43
CA GLY A 302 4.94 -10.38 -14.03
C GLY A 302 3.56 -10.52 -13.35
N ILE A 303 2.68 -9.51 -13.45
CA ILE A 303 1.35 -9.50 -12.85
C ILE A 303 0.28 -9.33 -13.94
N PHE A 304 -0.56 -10.35 -14.08
CA PHE A 304 -1.79 -10.27 -14.87
C PHE A 304 -2.96 -9.82 -13.97
N TYR A 305 -3.75 -8.86 -14.45
CA TYR A 305 -4.83 -8.24 -13.69
C TYR A 305 -6.21 -8.66 -14.18
N GLU A 306 -7.05 -8.98 -13.21
CA GLU A 306 -8.49 -9.09 -13.36
C GLU A 306 -9.18 -8.21 -12.30
N PHE A 307 -10.45 -7.89 -12.54
CA PHE A 307 -11.20 -6.95 -11.72
C PHE A 307 -12.58 -7.51 -11.41
N ILE A 308 -13.10 -7.18 -10.23
CA ILE A 308 -14.49 -7.46 -9.85
C ILE A 308 -15.18 -6.11 -9.59
N PRO A 309 -16.22 -5.74 -10.35
CA PRO A 309 -16.98 -4.53 -10.06
C PRO A 309 -17.55 -4.59 -8.65
N MET A 310 -17.31 -3.55 -7.84
CA MET A 310 -17.77 -3.51 -6.45
C MET A 310 -19.29 -3.63 -6.31
N GLU A 311 -20.04 -3.14 -7.31
CA GLU A 311 -21.50 -3.26 -7.41
C GLU A 311 -22.01 -4.72 -7.33
N THR A 312 -21.19 -5.68 -7.79
CA THR A 312 -21.55 -7.11 -7.81
C THR A 312 -20.70 -7.95 -6.87
N TYR A 313 -19.82 -7.32 -6.08
CA TYR A 313 -18.84 -8.01 -5.25
C TYR A 313 -19.53 -8.83 -4.15
N ASN A 314 -19.19 -10.12 -4.06
CA ASN A 314 -19.80 -11.11 -3.17
C ASN A 314 -21.33 -11.30 -3.36
N THR A 315 -21.86 -10.97 -4.54
CA THR A 315 -23.26 -11.26 -4.91
C THR A 315 -23.33 -12.48 -5.84
N PRO A 316 -24.52 -13.09 -6.03
CA PRO A 316 -24.69 -14.15 -7.04
C PRO A 316 -24.35 -13.69 -8.47
N ASP A 317 -24.48 -12.40 -8.77
CA ASP A 317 -24.19 -11.79 -10.07
C ASP A 317 -22.72 -11.33 -10.21
N GLN A 318 -21.86 -11.71 -9.28
CA GLN A 318 -20.44 -11.33 -9.29
C GLN A 318 -19.76 -11.76 -10.61
N LYS A 319 -19.20 -10.78 -11.31
CA LYS A 319 -18.41 -11.02 -12.52
C LYS A 319 -16.96 -10.64 -12.30
N ILE A 320 -16.08 -11.43 -12.91
CA ILE A 320 -14.65 -11.15 -13.01
C ILE A 320 -14.40 -10.77 -14.45
N ILE A 321 -13.77 -9.63 -14.63
CA ILE A 321 -13.53 -9.05 -15.95
C ILE A 321 -12.03 -8.80 -16.15
N PRO A 322 -11.52 -8.94 -17.38
CA PRO A 322 -10.14 -8.59 -17.70
C PRO A 322 -9.94 -7.08 -17.69
N LEU A 323 -8.68 -6.63 -17.77
CA LEU A 323 -8.34 -5.21 -17.88
C LEU A 323 -9.06 -4.48 -19.02
N SER A 324 -9.32 -5.15 -20.15
CA SER A 324 -9.97 -4.56 -21.33
C SER A 324 -11.43 -4.11 -21.10
N ASP A 325 -12.06 -4.65 -20.06
CA ASP A 325 -13.51 -4.50 -19.84
C ASP A 325 -13.81 -3.53 -18.69
N VAL A 326 -12.78 -2.92 -18.10
CA VAL A 326 -12.93 -1.95 -17.01
C VAL A 326 -13.52 -0.64 -17.53
N GLU A 327 -14.30 0.02 -16.68
CA GLU A 327 -14.97 1.28 -16.99
C GLU A 327 -14.42 2.40 -16.12
N LEU A 328 -14.45 3.62 -16.65
CA LEU A 328 -14.06 4.81 -15.92
C LEU A 328 -14.94 5.03 -14.70
N LYS A 329 -14.33 5.50 -13.61
CA LYS A 329 -15.01 5.94 -12.37
C LYS A 329 -15.75 4.85 -11.60
N LYS A 330 -15.71 3.58 -12.02
CA LYS A 330 -16.19 2.45 -11.23
C LYS A 330 -15.11 1.94 -10.27
N ASN A 331 -15.54 1.51 -9.09
CA ASN A 331 -14.67 0.86 -8.12
C ASN A 331 -14.60 -0.63 -8.40
N TYR A 332 -13.39 -1.19 -8.35
CA TYR A 332 -13.12 -2.60 -8.59
C TYR A 332 -12.30 -3.18 -7.47
N ALA A 333 -12.61 -4.40 -7.03
CA ALA A 333 -11.67 -5.23 -6.30
C ALA A 333 -10.64 -5.82 -7.26
N ILE A 334 -9.36 -5.83 -6.87
CA ILE A 334 -8.28 -6.36 -7.70
C ILE A 334 -8.11 -7.86 -7.48
N VAL A 335 -7.98 -8.60 -8.58
CA VAL A 335 -7.57 -10.00 -8.63
C VAL A 335 -6.29 -10.08 -9.47
N ILE A 336 -5.29 -10.82 -9.00
CA ILE A 336 -4.00 -10.91 -9.67
C ILE A 336 -3.58 -12.34 -9.97
N THR A 337 -2.80 -12.52 -11.02
CA THR A 337 -2.00 -13.72 -11.27
C THR A 337 -0.54 -13.32 -11.40
N THR A 338 0.36 -13.93 -10.63
CA THR A 338 1.73 -13.43 -10.46
C THR A 338 2.81 -14.43 -10.88
N ASN A 339 3.99 -13.90 -11.20
CA ASN A 339 5.24 -14.64 -11.37
C ASN A 339 5.84 -15.19 -10.06
N ALA A 340 5.06 -15.20 -8.97
CA ALA A 340 5.35 -15.94 -7.74
C ALA A 340 4.35 -17.08 -7.49
N GLY A 341 3.43 -17.33 -8.45
CA GLY A 341 2.47 -18.42 -8.41
C GLY A 341 1.24 -18.17 -7.55
N LEU A 342 0.87 -16.92 -7.32
CA LEU A 342 -0.51 -16.61 -6.91
C LEU A 342 -1.38 -16.63 -8.17
N TRP A 343 -2.39 -17.51 -8.25
CA TRP A 343 -3.28 -17.62 -9.42
C TRP A 343 -4.68 -17.13 -9.09
N ARG A 344 -5.16 -16.12 -9.85
CA ARG A 344 -6.44 -15.43 -9.64
C ARG A 344 -6.70 -15.08 -8.17
N TYR A 345 -5.68 -14.56 -7.51
CA TYR A 345 -5.66 -14.28 -6.09
C TYR A 345 -6.27 -12.92 -5.76
N ARG A 346 -7.17 -12.88 -4.79
CA ARG A 346 -7.76 -11.64 -4.25
C ARG A 346 -6.83 -10.97 -3.25
N ILE A 347 -6.23 -9.84 -3.63
CA ILE A 347 -5.36 -9.06 -2.73
C ILE A 347 -6.13 -8.28 -1.65
N GLY A 348 -7.42 -8.04 -1.88
CA GLY A 348 -8.30 -7.33 -0.94
C GLY A 348 -8.18 -5.81 -0.99
N ASP A 349 -7.62 -5.25 -2.06
CA ASP A 349 -7.61 -3.81 -2.35
C ASP A 349 -8.68 -3.45 -3.37
N THR A 350 -9.13 -2.20 -3.33
CA THR A 350 -10.02 -1.63 -4.35
C THR A 350 -9.38 -0.45 -5.05
N VAL A 351 -9.64 -0.34 -6.35
CA VAL A 351 -9.16 0.75 -7.20
C VAL A 351 -10.27 1.32 -8.07
N ARG A 352 -10.08 2.55 -8.50
CA ARG A 352 -10.92 3.24 -9.47
C ARG A 352 -10.09 3.72 -10.65
N PHE A 353 -10.54 3.43 -11.86
CA PHE A 353 -9.89 3.90 -13.08
C PHE A 353 -10.22 5.38 -13.32
N THR A 354 -9.16 6.19 -13.46
CA THR A 354 -9.22 7.60 -13.86
C THR A 354 -8.96 7.79 -15.34
N SER A 355 -8.22 6.86 -15.94
CA SER A 355 -8.01 6.75 -17.39
C SER A 355 -7.95 5.28 -17.79
N ILE A 356 -8.37 4.98 -19.03
CA ILE A 356 -8.23 3.66 -19.66
C ILE A 356 -7.27 3.69 -20.86
N SER A 357 -6.73 4.86 -21.20
CA SER A 357 -5.72 5.01 -22.25
C SER A 357 -4.80 6.20 -21.93
N PRO A 358 -3.62 5.95 -21.33
CA PRO A 358 -3.22 4.70 -20.71
C PRO A 358 -4.03 4.40 -19.44
N TYR A 359 -3.98 3.15 -18.95
CA TYR A 359 -4.67 2.77 -17.71
C TYR A 359 -4.07 3.46 -16.49
N ARG A 360 -4.88 4.32 -15.86
CA ARG A 360 -4.52 5.03 -14.63
C ARG A 360 -5.54 4.76 -13.56
N ILE A 361 -5.06 4.59 -12.34
CA ILE A 361 -5.88 4.24 -11.19
C ILE A 361 -5.65 5.18 -10.01
N LYS A 362 -6.63 5.19 -9.12
CA LYS A 362 -6.49 5.61 -7.72
C LYS A 362 -6.89 4.46 -6.82
N VAL A 363 -6.14 4.26 -5.73
CA VAL A 363 -6.53 3.31 -4.68
C VAL A 363 -7.73 3.88 -3.93
N SER A 364 -8.87 3.21 -4.01
CA SER A 364 -10.14 3.65 -3.39
C SER A 364 -10.35 3.08 -1.99
N GLY A 365 -9.63 2.02 -1.62
CA GLY A 365 -9.72 1.41 -0.30
C GLY A 365 -9.36 -0.07 -0.28
N ARG A 366 -10.01 -0.82 0.61
CA ARG A 366 -9.88 -2.29 0.75
C ARG A 366 -11.24 -2.95 0.76
N THR A 367 -11.31 -4.20 0.29
CA THR A 367 -12.57 -4.96 0.21
C THR A 367 -13.16 -5.26 1.59
N LYS A 368 -12.34 -5.32 2.65
CA LYS A 368 -12.76 -5.57 4.04
C LYS A 368 -12.81 -4.31 4.93
N HIS A 369 -12.28 -3.17 4.49
CA HIS A 369 -12.26 -1.94 5.29
C HIS A 369 -13.30 -0.94 4.80
N HIS A 370 -14.55 -1.28 5.04
CA HIS A 370 -15.72 -0.46 4.83
C HIS A 370 -16.66 -0.63 6.02
N ILE A 371 -17.61 0.28 6.19
CA ILE A 371 -18.76 0.06 7.07
C ILE A 371 -19.98 -0.07 6.16
N ASN A 372 -20.56 -1.25 6.12
CA ASN A 372 -21.78 -1.57 5.36
C ASN A 372 -22.66 -2.51 6.17
N VAL A 373 -23.04 -2.06 7.37
CA VAL A 373 -23.93 -2.83 8.28
C VAL A 373 -25.39 -2.46 8.08
N PHE A 374 -25.66 -1.25 7.61
CA PHE A 374 -26.99 -0.69 7.41
C PHE A 374 -27.30 -0.39 5.93
N GLY A 375 -26.43 -0.82 5.00
CA GLY A 375 -26.55 -0.57 3.57
C GLY A 375 -26.01 0.79 3.14
N GLU A 376 -25.03 1.34 3.84
CA GLU A 376 -24.45 2.67 3.62
C GLU A 376 -23.14 2.67 2.81
N GLU A 377 -22.56 1.50 2.54
CA GLU A 377 -21.37 1.31 1.70
C GLU A 377 -20.22 2.31 1.97
N LEU A 378 -19.96 2.62 3.24
CA LEU A 378 -19.02 3.66 3.60
C LEU A 378 -17.57 3.16 3.43
N ILE A 379 -16.84 3.76 2.49
CA ILE A 379 -15.43 3.42 2.21
C ILE A 379 -14.46 4.46 2.79
N ILE A 380 -13.19 4.09 2.92
CA ILE A 380 -12.14 4.96 3.49
C ILE A 380 -12.03 6.29 2.73
N GLU A 381 -12.17 6.29 1.39
CA GLU A 381 -12.12 7.51 0.59
C GLU A 381 -13.18 8.54 1.02
N ASN A 382 -14.41 8.09 1.33
CA ASN A 382 -15.47 8.96 1.82
C ASN A 382 -15.06 9.62 3.14
N VAL A 383 -14.55 8.81 4.06
CA VAL A 383 -14.20 9.24 5.42
C VAL A 383 -13.01 10.20 5.41
N GLU A 384 -11.95 9.90 4.67
CA GLU A 384 -10.80 10.80 4.52
C GLU A 384 -11.19 12.10 3.84
N GLY A 385 -12.08 12.04 2.84
CA GLY A 385 -12.64 13.22 2.19
C GLY A 385 -13.46 14.09 3.15
N ALA A 386 -14.28 13.47 3.99
CA ALA A 386 -15.09 14.15 5.01
C ALA A 386 -14.21 14.77 6.09
N LEU A 387 -13.32 14.00 6.73
CA LEU A 387 -12.40 14.48 7.76
C LEU A 387 -11.55 15.65 7.28
N ARG A 388 -11.03 15.59 6.04
CA ARG A 388 -10.24 16.70 5.47
C ARG A 388 -11.03 18.01 5.42
N LYS A 389 -12.30 17.97 4.99
CA LYS A 389 -13.18 19.15 4.95
C LYS A 389 -13.44 19.70 6.36
N VAL A 390 -13.71 18.80 7.31
CA VAL A 390 -14.04 19.17 8.70
C VAL A 390 -12.83 19.75 9.41
N CYS A 391 -11.67 19.06 9.39
CA CYS A 391 -10.44 19.52 10.03
C CYS A 391 -10.02 20.91 9.56
N LYS A 392 -10.15 21.19 8.25
CA LYS A 392 -9.88 22.52 7.70
C LYS A 392 -10.79 23.59 8.31
N ARG A 393 -12.07 23.28 8.53
CA ARG A 393 -13.08 24.21 9.08
C ARG A 393 -12.94 24.40 10.58
N THR A 394 -12.63 23.35 11.33
CA THR A 394 -12.46 23.38 12.78
C THR A 394 -11.04 23.72 13.21
N LYS A 395 -10.11 23.90 12.26
CA LYS A 395 -8.67 24.11 12.51
C LYS A 395 -8.07 23.02 13.40
N SER A 396 -8.54 21.79 13.22
CA SER A 396 -8.09 20.59 13.94
C SER A 396 -7.07 19.83 13.12
N GLU A 397 -6.21 19.07 13.79
CA GLU A 397 -5.21 18.21 13.16
C GLU A 397 -5.35 16.79 13.73
N ILE A 398 -5.49 15.78 12.87
CA ILE A 398 -5.67 14.37 13.24
C ILE A 398 -4.33 13.63 13.12
N VAL A 399 -4.06 12.73 14.05
CA VAL A 399 -2.96 11.77 14.01
C VAL A 399 -3.40 10.51 13.26
N ASP A 400 -4.42 9.81 13.76
CA ASP A 400 -5.05 8.66 13.11
C ASP A 400 -6.52 8.51 13.57
N PHE A 401 -7.25 7.58 12.97
CA PHE A 401 -8.65 7.30 13.34
C PHE A 401 -9.06 5.86 13.03
N THR A 402 -10.12 5.39 13.70
CA THR A 402 -10.88 4.22 13.27
C THR A 402 -12.39 4.42 13.47
N GLY A 403 -13.19 3.70 12.69
CA GLY A 403 -14.64 3.69 12.76
C GLY A 403 -15.22 2.27 12.74
N ALA A 404 -16.28 2.08 13.51
CA ALA A 404 -17.03 0.82 13.59
C ALA A 404 -18.55 1.10 13.77
N PRO A 405 -19.43 0.15 13.45
CA PRO A 405 -20.85 0.29 13.70
C PRO A 405 -21.17 0.19 15.20
N ILE A 406 -22.13 0.98 15.66
CA ILE A 406 -22.94 0.67 16.85
C ILE A 406 -24.11 -0.16 16.35
N PHE A 407 -24.14 -1.43 16.70
CA PHE A 407 -25.22 -2.33 16.31
C PHE A 407 -26.54 -1.94 17.00
N MET A 408 -27.65 -2.15 16.29
CA MET A 408 -28.99 -1.99 16.86
C MET A 408 -29.18 -2.95 18.04
N LYS A 409 -29.69 -2.42 19.16
CA LYS A 409 -30.07 -3.23 20.32
C LYS A 409 -31.52 -2.90 20.67
N ASP A 410 -32.34 -3.94 20.79
CA ASP A 410 -33.78 -3.84 21.06
C ASP A 410 -34.51 -2.91 20.06
N LYS A 411 -35.00 -1.75 20.53
CA LYS A 411 -35.71 -0.75 19.71
C LYS A 411 -34.82 0.42 19.29
N GLU A 412 -33.54 0.41 19.68
CA GLU A 412 -32.61 1.49 19.34
C GLU A 412 -32.01 1.32 17.94
N LYS A 413 -31.84 2.45 17.26
CA LYS A 413 -31.26 2.50 15.91
C LYS A 413 -29.75 2.42 16.00
N GLY A 414 -29.14 1.86 14.95
CA GLY A 414 -27.69 1.77 14.84
C GLY A 414 -27.05 3.14 14.67
N ALA A 415 -25.75 3.23 14.86
CA ALA A 415 -24.97 4.44 14.60
C ALA A 415 -23.60 4.07 14.07
N HIS A 416 -22.80 5.08 13.72
CA HIS A 416 -21.35 4.89 13.60
C HIS A 416 -20.68 5.39 14.87
N GLU A 417 -19.67 4.68 15.32
CA GLU A 417 -18.78 5.08 16.39
C GLU A 417 -17.39 5.28 15.84
N TRP A 418 -16.74 6.33 16.29
CA TRP A 418 -15.42 6.72 15.85
C TRP A 418 -14.54 6.98 17.05
N ILE A 419 -13.26 6.69 16.90
CA ILE A 419 -12.23 7.18 17.80
C ILE A 419 -11.18 7.89 16.96
N ILE A 420 -10.91 9.15 17.33
CA ILE A 420 -10.03 10.04 16.57
C ILE A 420 -8.98 10.57 17.54
N GLU A 421 -7.71 10.29 17.24
CA GLU A 421 -6.60 10.87 17.97
C GLU A 421 -6.25 12.21 17.33
N PHE A 422 -6.35 13.28 18.10
CA PHE A 422 -6.08 14.63 17.62
C PHE A 422 -4.69 15.07 18.06
N LYS A 423 -3.91 15.59 17.09
CA LYS A 423 -2.73 16.41 17.39
C LYS A 423 -3.16 17.78 17.90
N LYS A 424 -4.22 18.33 17.30
CA LYS A 424 -4.90 19.54 17.75
C LYS A 424 -6.40 19.29 17.73
N ALA A 425 -6.98 19.17 18.91
CA ALA A 425 -8.41 18.91 19.07
C ALA A 425 -9.25 20.11 18.57
N PRO A 426 -10.48 19.88 18.09
CA PRO A 426 -11.44 20.97 17.87
C PRO A 426 -11.78 21.67 19.20
N GLU A 427 -12.08 22.97 19.13
CA GLU A 427 -12.57 23.74 20.29
C GLU A 427 -13.93 23.22 20.79
N ASP A 428 -14.78 22.78 19.85
CA ASP A 428 -16.07 22.17 20.13
C ASP A 428 -16.19 20.83 19.39
N LEU A 429 -16.14 19.73 20.17
CA LEU A 429 -16.29 18.38 19.64
C LEU A 429 -17.69 18.13 19.08
N ASN A 430 -18.74 18.71 19.66
CA ASN A 430 -20.11 18.53 19.15
C ASN A 430 -20.28 19.20 17.78
N TYR A 431 -19.69 20.38 17.60
CA TYR A 431 -19.65 21.04 16.30
C TYR A 431 -18.83 20.23 15.28
N PHE A 432 -17.70 19.65 15.69
CA PHE A 432 -16.91 18.74 14.84
C PHE A 432 -17.74 17.53 14.39
N ILE A 433 -18.44 16.87 15.31
CA ILE A 433 -19.29 15.71 15.03
C ILE A 433 -20.39 16.07 14.02
N GLU A 434 -21.04 17.22 14.18
CA GLU A 434 -22.09 17.68 13.26
C GLU A 434 -21.53 17.94 11.86
N LEU A 435 -20.41 18.64 11.76
CA LEU A 435 -19.75 18.88 10.48
C LEU A 435 -19.30 17.58 9.82
N PHE A 436 -18.84 16.60 10.61
CA PHE A 436 -18.43 15.31 10.11
C PHE A 436 -19.60 14.47 9.59
N ASP A 437 -20.70 14.38 10.34
CA ASP A 437 -21.94 13.73 9.88
C ASP A 437 -22.43 14.34 8.56
N ASN A 438 -22.46 15.68 8.47
CA ASN A 438 -22.88 16.37 7.25
C ASN A 438 -21.90 16.19 6.09
N ALA A 439 -20.60 16.16 6.37
CA ALA A 439 -19.59 15.91 5.34
C ALA A 439 -19.68 14.48 4.80
N LEU A 440 -19.98 13.48 5.65
CA LEU A 440 -20.22 12.10 5.23
C LEU A 440 -21.47 11.98 4.34
N LYS A 441 -22.59 12.60 4.74
CA LYS A 441 -23.82 12.65 3.90
C LYS A 441 -23.52 13.24 2.52
N ALA A 442 -22.75 14.32 2.47
CA ALA A 442 -22.42 14.99 1.20
C ALA A 442 -21.50 14.19 0.26
N VAL A 443 -20.78 13.18 0.75
CA VAL A 443 -19.83 12.39 -0.07
C VAL A 443 -20.28 10.95 -0.30
N ASN A 444 -21.33 10.49 0.38
CA ASN A 444 -21.88 9.15 0.26
C ASN A 444 -23.42 9.22 0.35
N SER A 445 -24.08 8.97 -0.79
CA SER A 445 -25.54 9.04 -0.93
C SER A 445 -26.27 7.96 -0.15
N ASP A 446 -25.67 6.77 0.02
CA ASP A 446 -26.28 5.69 0.79
C ASP A 446 -26.26 6.03 2.29
N TYR A 447 -25.14 6.55 2.80
CA TYR A 447 -25.04 7.09 4.15
C TYR A 447 -26.05 8.23 4.37
N GLU A 448 -26.20 9.15 3.43
CA GLU A 448 -27.21 10.21 3.47
C GLU A 448 -28.63 9.63 3.59
N ALA A 449 -28.96 8.66 2.74
CA ALA A 449 -30.27 8.00 2.76
C ALA A 449 -30.55 7.30 4.09
N LYS A 450 -29.56 6.61 4.69
CA LYS A 450 -29.72 5.96 6.00
C LYS A 450 -29.80 6.94 7.17
N ARG A 451 -29.17 8.12 7.04
CA ARG A 451 -29.21 9.20 8.03
C ARG A 451 -30.42 10.14 7.89
N TYR A 452 -31.13 10.12 6.76
CA TYR A 452 -32.33 10.94 6.53
C TYR A 452 -33.38 10.68 7.61
N ASN A 453 -33.87 11.75 8.26
CA ASN A 453 -34.77 11.69 9.42
C ASN A 453 -34.32 10.76 10.56
N ASN A 454 -33.00 10.48 10.66
CA ASN A 454 -32.43 9.46 11.55
C ASN A 454 -33.18 8.12 11.42
N LEU A 455 -33.65 7.74 10.23
CA LEU A 455 -34.55 6.59 10.03
C LEU A 455 -33.91 5.27 10.43
N THR A 456 -32.68 5.01 9.96
CA THR A 456 -31.94 3.75 10.17
C THR A 456 -30.67 3.97 10.98
N LEU A 457 -29.97 5.07 10.73
CA LEU A 457 -28.76 5.47 11.45
C LEU A 457 -29.03 6.69 12.32
N ASN A 458 -28.58 6.65 13.58
CA ASN A 458 -28.45 7.80 14.47
C ASN A 458 -27.22 8.64 14.12
N ARG A 459 -27.11 9.82 14.76
CA ARG A 459 -25.93 10.68 14.69
C ARG A 459 -24.68 9.88 15.13
N PRO A 460 -23.53 10.04 14.45
CA PRO A 460 -22.32 9.33 14.83
C PRO A 460 -21.81 9.77 16.22
N THR A 461 -21.26 8.81 16.95
CA THR A 461 -20.53 9.03 18.21
C THR A 461 -19.04 9.17 17.88
N ILE A 462 -18.38 10.18 18.42
CA ILE A 462 -16.92 10.34 18.27
C ILE A 462 -16.29 10.43 19.66
N HIS A 463 -15.33 9.55 19.92
CA HIS A 463 -14.46 9.57 21.08
C HIS A 463 -13.16 10.29 20.72
N MET A 464 -12.71 11.16 21.62
CA MET A 464 -11.35 11.68 21.54
C MET A 464 -10.38 10.60 22.02
N GLY A 465 -9.51 10.17 21.12
CA GLY A 465 -8.38 9.31 21.46
C GLY A 465 -7.36 10.08 22.28
N ARG A 466 -6.86 9.49 23.36
CA ARG A 466 -5.74 9.99 24.14
C ARG A 466 -4.49 10.03 23.27
N GLN A 467 -3.53 10.84 23.68
CA GLN A 467 -2.24 10.92 23.00
C GLN A 467 -1.57 9.53 22.94
N ASN A 468 -1.02 9.20 21.78
CA ASN A 468 -0.34 7.94 21.46
C ASN A 468 -1.25 6.69 21.54
N LEU A 469 -2.58 6.82 21.53
CA LEU A 469 -3.49 5.69 21.61
C LEU A 469 -3.19 4.63 20.53
N PHE A 470 -3.07 5.08 19.29
CA PHE A 470 -2.85 4.20 18.14
C PHE A 470 -1.43 3.62 18.13
N TYR A 471 -0.44 4.39 18.57
CA TYR A 471 0.92 3.91 18.77
C TYR A 471 0.97 2.78 19.82
N ASP A 472 0.32 2.98 20.96
CA ASP A 472 0.29 2.00 22.05
C ASP A 472 -0.46 0.73 21.66
N TRP A 473 -1.55 0.84 20.88
CA TRP A 473 -2.24 -0.32 20.32
C TRP A 473 -1.32 -1.11 19.39
N LEU A 474 -0.58 -0.44 18.49
CA LEU A 474 0.41 -1.11 17.63
C LEU A 474 1.54 -1.74 18.44
N LYS A 475 1.99 -1.10 19.53
CA LYS A 475 3.00 -1.62 20.46
C LYS A 475 2.54 -2.90 21.13
N GLN A 476 1.34 -2.92 21.71
CA GLN A 476 0.77 -4.11 22.36
C GLN A 476 0.62 -5.30 21.41
N HIS A 477 0.43 -5.03 20.10
CA HIS A 477 0.28 -6.07 19.09
C HIS A 477 1.56 -6.46 18.36
N ASN A 478 2.73 -5.96 18.78
CA ASN A 478 4.02 -6.16 18.08
C ASN A 478 3.96 -5.76 16.60
N LYS A 479 3.30 -4.63 16.33
CA LYS A 479 3.08 -4.05 14.99
C LYS A 479 3.71 -2.66 14.84
N LEU A 480 4.62 -2.26 15.75
CA LEU A 480 5.46 -1.07 15.54
C LEU A 480 6.40 -1.30 14.36
N GLY A 481 6.60 -0.28 13.53
CA GLY A 481 7.37 -0.35 12.28
C GLY A 481 6.71 -1.12 11.14
N GLY A 482 7.17 -0.90 9.91
CA GLY A 482 6.71 -1.61 8.70
C GLY A 482 5.41 -1.10 8.08
N GLN A 483 4.83 -1.89 7.17
CA GLN A 483 3.56 -1.56 6.49
C GLN A 483 2.32 -1.93 7.31
N HIS A 484 2.45 -2.10 8.64
CA HIS A 484 1.31 -2.39 9.51
C HIS A 484 0.40 -1.16 9.61
N LYS A 485 -0.89 -1.38 9.41
CA LYS A 485 -1.94 -0.35 9.46
C LYS A 485 -2.96 -0.71 10.50
N ILE A 486 -3.50 0.32 11.16
CA ILE A 486 -4.71 0.18 11.96
C ILE A 486 -5.90 0.11 10.99
N PRO A 487 -6.79 -0.88 11.14
CA PRO A 487 -8.03 -0.94 10.37
C PRO A 487 -8.83 0.34 10.58
N ARG A 488 -8.98 1.16 9.53
CA ARG A 488 -9.68 2.46 9.62
C ARG A 488 -11.19 2.33 9.65
N LEU A 489 -11.72 1.29 9.01
CA LEU A 489 -13.12 0.95 8.99
C LEU A 489 -13.26 -0.55 9.19
N SER A 490 -14.23 -0.94 10.02
CA SER A 490 -14.56 -2.34 10.27
C SER A 490 -16.06 -2.50 10.40
N ASN A 491 -16.60 -3.60 9.86
CA ASN A 491 -17.96 -4.05 10.16
C ASN A 491 -18.05 -4.75 11.52
N SER A 492 -16.92 -5.18 12.10
CA SER A 492 -16.84 -5.72 13.47
C SER A 492 -16.42 -4.64 14.46
N ARG A 493 -16.75 -4.84 15.73
CA ARG A 493 -16.36 -3.94 16.82
C ARG A 493 -15.06 -4.31 17.54
N GLU A 494 -14.41 -5.41 17.15
CA GLU A 494 -13.19 -5.94 17.79
C GLU A 494 -12.13 -4.85 18.02
N TYR A 495 -11.73 -4.13 16.97
CA TYR A 495 -10.74 -3.06 17.08
C TYR A 495 -11.24 -1.84 17.87
N MET A 496 -12.52 -1.49 17.71
CA MET A 496 -13.12 -0.34 18.42
C MET A 496 -13.15 -0.61 19.93
N ASP A 497 -13.61 -1.79 20.34
CA ASP A 497 -13.76 -2.14 21.74
C ASP A 497 -12.39 -2.24 22.43
N GLU A 498 -11.36 -2.79 21.76
CA GLU A 498 -9.97 -2.76 22.26
C GLU A 498 -9.42 -1.34 22.42
N LEU A 499 -9.60 -0.49 21.41
CA LEU A 499 -9.11 0.89 21.44
C LEU A 499 -9.82 1.70 22.52
N LEU A 500 -11.13 1.51 22.73
CA LEU A 500 -11.87 2.15 23.82
C LEU A 500 -11.33 1.74 25.19
N LEU A 501 -10.98 0.46 25.37
CA LEU A 501 -10.36 -0.02 26.61
C LEU A 501 -8.99 0.64 26.84
N ILE A 502 -8.13 0.71 25.82
CA ILE A 502 -6.82 1.38 25.94
C ILE A 502 -6.97 2.89 26.16
N ASN A 503 -8.00 3.51 25.58
CA ASN A 503 -8.30 4.93 25.70
C ASN A 503 -8.80 5.31 27.09
N SER A 504 -9.40 4.36 27.82
CA SER A 504 -9.90 4.56 29.18
C SER A 504 -8.82 4.50 30.26
N LYS A 505 -7.59 4.11 29.89
CA LYS A 505 -6.39 4.09 30.74
C LYS A 505 -5.59 5.36 30.50
#